data_AF-A0A7X3I9M5-F1
#
_entry.id   AF-A0A7X3I9M5-F1
#
_cell.length_a   1.000
_cell.length_b   1.000
_cell.length_c   1.000
_cell.angle_alpha   90.00
_cell.angle_beta   90.00
_cell.angle_gamma   90.00
#
_symmetry.space_group_name_H-M   'P 1'
#
loop_
_entity.id
_entity.type
_entity.pdbx_description
1 polymer ?
#
loop_
_entity_poly.entity_id
_entity_poly.type
_entity_poly.pdbx_seq_one_letter_code
_entity_poly.pdbx_strand_id
1 'polypeptide(L)' 'MLRRLEREGALPSPGPWEMRTVRSLLARGLVRPRRSGDGTAGLWFLSAKGSRILPRSIHGPEPARFSPAPHP' A
#
# COMPACT_ATOMS: atom_id res chain seq x y z
N MET A 1 -0.90 -7.88 0.38
CA MET A 1 0.38 -7.40 0.94
C MET A 1 0.56 -5.89 0.82
N LEU A 2 0.81 -5.33 -0.37
CA LEU A 2 1.12 -3.88 -0.52
C LEU A 2 -0.05 -2.97 -0.12
N ARG A 3 -1.30 -3.39 -0.39
CA ARG A 3 -2.52 -2.71 0.09
C ARG A 3 -2.69 -2.75 1.61
N ARG A 4 -2.19 -3.81 2.27
CA ARG A 4 -2.22 -3.93 3.74
C ARG A 4 -1.22 -2.96 4.36
N LEU A 5 -0.04 -2.86 3.76
CA LEU A 5 1.00 -1.89 4.13
C LEU A 5 0.54 -0.43 3.99
N GLU A 6 -0.30 -0.13 2.99
CA GLU A 6 -0.90 1.20 2.81
C GLU A 6 -2.01 1.49 3.82
N ARG A 7 -2.93 0.55 4.03
CA ARG A 7 -4.02 0.71 4.99
C ARG A 7 -3.54 0.79 6.44
N GLU A 8 -2.59 -0.05 6.81
CA GLU A 8 -2.10 -0.15 8.20
C GLU A 8 -0.90 0.77 8.47
N GLY A 9 -0.31 1.37 7.42
CA GLY A 9 0.87 2.24 7.52
C GLY A 9 2.18 1.53 7.87
N ALA A 10 2.10 0.39 8.55
CA ALA A 10 3.21 -0.50 8.87
C ALA A 10 2.77 -1.96 8.78
N LEU A 11 3.68 -2.86 8.37
CA LEU A 11 3.42 -4.29 8.40
C LEU A 11 4.20 -4.93 9.54
N PRO A 12 3.52 -5.37 10.62
CA PRO A 12 4.14 -6.06 11.74
C PRO A 12 4.52 -7.49 11.34
N SER A 13 5.80 -7.83 11.53
CA SER A 13 6.40 -9.17 11.39
C SER A 13 5.83 -10.01 10.23
N PRO A 14 6.27 -9.76 8.97
CA PRO A 14 5.88 -10.61 7.85
C PRO A 14 6.31 -12.06 8.11
N GLY A 15 5.42 -13.02 7.82
CA GLY A 15 5.77 -14.44 7.88
C GLY A 15 6.88 -14.82 6.90
N PRO A 16 7.44 -16.05 6.99
CA PRO A 16 8.55 -16.49 6.11
C PRO A 16 8.24 -16.40 4.62
N TRP A 17 6.99 -16.68 4.22
CA TRP A 17 6.53 -16.60 2.84
C TRP A 17 6.36 -15.13 2.37
N GLU A 18 5.95 -14.24 3.27
CA GLU A 18 5.80 -12.81 3.04
C GLU A 18 7.16 -12.11 2.90
N MET A 19 8.16 -12.57 3.65
CA MET A 19 9.53 -12.05 3.60
C MET A 19 10.16 -12.12 2.20
N ARG A 20 9.76 -13.09 1.35
CA ARG A 20 10.20 -13.13 -0.05
C ARG A 20 9.67 -11.92 -0.83
N THR A 21 8.40 -11.59 -0.64
CA THR A 21 7.76 -10.43 -1.28
C THR A 21 8.33 -9.12 -0.74
N VAL A 22 8.51 -9.02 0.59
CA VAL A 22 9.11 -7.85 1.24
C VAL A 22 10.54 -7.61 0.76
N ARG A 23 11.37 -8.66 0.61
CA ARG A 23 12.71 -8.56 0.02
C ARG A 23 12.69 -8.05 -1.42
N SER A 24 11.79 -8.56 -2.26
CA SER A 24 11.63 -8.06 -3.63
C SER A 24 11.19 -6.60 -3.68
N LEU A 25 10.30 -6.18 -2.78
CA LEU A 25 9.86 -4.79 -2.67
C LEU A 25 10.97 -3.88 -2.15
N LEU A 26 11.78 -4.36 -1.20
CA LEU A 26 12.94 -3.67 -0.64
C LEU A 26 14.01 -3.45 -1.72
N ALA A 27 14.34 -4.50 -2.48
CA ALA A 27 15.28 -4.42 -3.60
C ALA A 27 14.85 -3.40 -4.67
N ARG A 28 13.53 -3.16 -4.81
CA ARG A 28 12.95 -2.18 -5.73
C ARG A 28 12.82 -0.76 -5.14
N GLY A 29 13.16 -0.59 -3.85
CA GLY A 29 13.01 0.67 -3.11
C GLY A 29 11.56 1.06 -2.82
N LEU A 30 10.65 0.09 -2.76
CA LEU A 30 9.22 0.33 -2.53
C LEU A 30 8.85 0.29 -1.06
N VAL A 31 9.61 -0.46 -0.26
CA VAL A 31 9.43 -0.57 1.18
C VAL A 31 10.76 -0.33 1.89
N ARG A 32 10.70 0.08 3.14
CA ARG A 32 11.88 0.31 3.98
C ARG A 32 11.67 -0.31 5.37
N PRO A 33 12.68 -0.96 5.94
CA PRO A 33 12.61 -1.42 7.32
C PRO A 33 12.61 -0.19 8.24
N ARG A 34 11.73 -0.18 9.24
CA ARG A 34 11.88 0.71 10.38
C ARG A 34 12.72 -0.02 11.41
N ARG A 35 13.89 0.53 11.70
CA ARG A 35 14.71 0.08 12.82
C ARG A 35 13.92 0.38 14.09
N SER A 36 13.26 -0.63 14.65
CA SER A 36 12.95 -0.61 16.07
C SER A 36 14.28 -0.74 16.81
N GLY A 37 14.50 0.05 17.86
CA GLY A 37 15.76 0.09 18.61
C GLY A 37 16.21 -1.27 19.18
N ASP A 38 15.33 -2.26 19.12
CA ASP A 38 15.50 -3.61 19.66
C ASP A 38 16.07 -4.63 18.64
N GLY A 39 16.55 -4.20 17.47
CA GLY A 39 17.17 -5.11 16.48
C GLY A 39 16.21 -6.07 15.77
N THR A 40 14.97 -6.18 16.25
CA THR A 40 13.88 -6.89 15.59
C THR A 40 13.39 -6.08 14.40
N ALA A 41 13.67 -6.56 13.18
CA ALA A 41 13.16 -6.00 11.91
C ALA A 41 11.65 -6.32 11.74
N GLY A 42 10.85 -5.91 12.73
CA GLY A 42 9.44 -6.25 12.84
C GLY A 42 8.52 -5.28 12.12
N LEU A 43 8.98 -4.12 11.65
CA LEU A 43 8.10 -3.12 11.04
C LEU A 43 8.62 -2.66 9.68
N TRP A 44 7.80 -2.84 8.65
CA TRP A 44 8.08 -2.39 7.29
C TRP A 44 7.14 -1.25 6.92
N PHE A 45 7.65 -0.25 6.20
CA PHE A 45 6.89 0.93 5.77
C PHE A 45 6.95 1.08 4.25
N LEU A 46 5.90 1.64 3.65
CA LEU A 46 5.95 2.09 2.26
C LEU A 46 6.90 3.27 2.12
N SER A 47 7.74 3.22 1.10
CA SER A 47 8.46 4.41 0.62
C SER A 47 7.55 5.21 -0.31
N ALA A 48 7.86 6.49 -0.55
CA ALA A 48 7.11 7.35 -1.47
C ALA A 48 6.93 6.71 -2.86
N LYS A 49 7.97 6.01 -3.34
CA LYS A 49 7.93 5.22 -4.58
C LYS A 49 6.92 4.07 -4.51
N GLY A 50 6.89 3.33 -3.40
CA GLY A 50 5.91 2.26 -3.18
C GLY A 50 4.47 2.78 -3.12
N SER A 51 4.27 3.93 -2.48
CA SER A 51 2.95 4.60 -2.41
C SER A 51 2.44 5.00 -3.79
N ARG A 52 3.32 5.45 -4.70
CA ARG A 52 2.95 5.84 -6.07
C ARG A 52 2.62 4.65 -6.98
N ILE A 53 3.27 3.51 -6.77
CA ILE A 53 3.04 2.29 -7.57
C ILE A 53 1.81 1.55 -7.09
N LEU A 54 1.45 1.69 -5.81
CA LEU A 54 0.17 1.17 -5.37
C LEU A 54 -0.90 1.93 -6.15
N PRO A 55 -1.71 1.23 -6.97
CA PRO A 55 -2.83 1.88 -7.61
C PRO A 55 -3.64 2.46 -6.48
N ARG A 56 -3.72 3.80 -6.40
CA ARG A 56 -4.81 4.44 -5.66
C ARG A 56 -6.03 3.66 -6.10
N SER A 57 -6.70 2.97 -5.19
CA SER A 57 -8.09 2.70 -5.41
C SER A 57 -8.74 4.07 -5.45
N ILE A 58 -8.63 4.70 -6.62
CA ILE A 58 -9.61 5.61 -7.14
C ILE A 58 -10.84 4.72 -7.10
N HIS A 59 -11.55 4.80 -5.97
CA HIS A 59 -12.99 4.76 -6.00
C HIS A 59 -13.31 5.66 -7.20
N GLY A 60 -13.67 5.04 -8.32
CA GLY A 60 -13.93 5.75 -9.56
C GLY A 60 -14.81 6.95 -9.21
N PRO A 61 -14.63 8.13 -9.84
CA PRO A 61 -15.72 9.08 -9.82
C PRO A 61 -16.93 8.29 -10.32
N GLU A 62 -17.91 8.11 -9.43
CA GLU A 62 -19.22 7.59 -9.79
C GLU A 62 -19.61 8.32 -11.08
N PRO A 63 -19.83 7.63 -12.21
CA PRO A 63 -20.26 8.31 -13.41
C PRO A 63 -21.58 8.96 -13.05
N ALA A 64 -21.58 10.29 -13.04
CA ALA A 64 -22.72 11.13 -12.75
C ALA A 64 -23.98 10.45 -13.27
N ARG A 65 -24.77 9.91 -12.33
CA ARG A 65 -26.06 9.31 -12.65
C ARG A 65 -26.87 10.40 -13.33
N PHE A 66 -27.03 10.22 -14.64
CA PHE A 66 -27.88 10.97 -15.55
C PHE A 66 -29.04 11.61 -14.81
N SER A 67 -29.07 12.95 -14.76
CA SER A 67 -30.33 13.68 -14.55
C SER A 67 -31.14 13.52 -15.84
N PRO A 68 -32.29 12.83 -15.85
CA PRO A 68 -33.25 13.05 -16.90
C PRO A 68 -33.85 14.43 -16.67
N ALA A 69 -33.61 15.34 -17.61
CA ALA A 69 -34.35 16.60 -17.68
C ALA A 69 -35.84 16.26 -17.86
N PRO A 70 -36.76 16.92 -17.14
CA PRO A 70 -38.15 16.92 -17.55
C PRO A 70 -38.29 17.79 -18.80
N HIS A 71 -38.76 17.19 -19.89
CA HIS A 71 -39.21 17.90 -21.10
C HIS A 71 -40.74 17.75 -21.21
N PRO A 72 -41.36 18.62 -22.03
CA PRO A 72 -42.05 19.86 -21.67
C PRO A 72 -43.40 19.69 -20.96
#